data_AF-A0A6M0K0N6-F1
#
_entry.id   AF-A0A6M0K0N6-F1
#
_cell.length_a   1.000
_cell.length_b   1.000
_cell.length_c   1.000
_cell.angle_alpha   90.00
_cell.angle_beta   90.00
_cell.angle_gamma   90.00
#
_symmetry.space_group_name_H-M   'P 1'
#
loop_
_entity.id
_entity.type
_entity.pdbx_description
1 polymer ?
#
loop_
_entity_poly.entity_id
_entity_poly.type
_entity_poly.pdbx_seq_one_letter_code
_entity_poly.pdbx_strand_id
1 'polypeptide(L)'
;MNPRVKAVSACPDYKLHIQFTNGEQGVYDCTHLLGFGVFSELRDRHYFQQARVADGTVAWPHEQDICPDTLYLDSIKLQATA
;
A
#
# COMPACT_ATOMS: atom_id res chain seq x y z
N MET A 1 -0.76 18.86 1.79
CA MET A 1 -1.42 17.53 1.76
C MET A 1 -0.52 16.62 0.94
N ASN A 2 -0.17 15.45 1.45
CA ASN A 2 0.65 14.51 0.68
C ASN A 2 -0.12 13.99 -0.55
N PRO A 3 0.59 13.59 -1.62
CA PRO A 3 0.00 12.91 -2.78
C PRO A 3 -0.86 11.71 -2.37
N ARG A 4 -1.97 11.50 -3.09
CA ARG A 4 -2.87 10.37 -2.88
C ARG A 4 -2.43 9.17 -3.71
N VAL A 5 -2.91 7.99 -3.37
CA VAL A 5 -2.68 6.77 -4.14
C VAL A 5 -3.50 6.83 -5.43
N LYS A 6 -2.84 6.65 -6.56
CA LYS A 6 -3.43 6.57 -7.89
C LYS A 6 -3.59 5.13 -8.37
N ALA A 7 -2.59 4.31 -8.13
CA ALA A 7 -2.60 2.89 -8.46
C ALA A 7 -1.81 2.10 -7.42
N VAL A 8 -2.17 0.83 -7.22
CA VAL A 8 -1.47 -0.10 -6.34
C VAL A 8 -1.32 -1.46 -7.01
N SER A 9 -0.23 -2.14 -6.72
CA SER A 9 -0.04 -3.54 -7.06
C SER A 9 0.56 -4.27 -5.87
N ALA A 10 -0.10 -5.35 -5.45
CA ALA A 10 0.42 -6.23 -4.40
C ALA A 10 1.56 -7.09 -4.96
N CYS A 11 2.75 -6.93 -4.39
CA CYS A 11 3.93 -7.70 -4.74
C CYS A 11 4.07 -8.93 -3.82
N PRO A 12 4.92 -9.91 -4.20
CA PRO A 12 5.41 -10.91 -3.26
C PRO A 12 6.01 -10.27 -2.00
N ASP A 13 6.07 -11.02 -0.91
CA ASP A 13 6.62 -10.60 0.40
C ASP A 13 5.85 -9.48 1.12
N TYR A 14 4.54 -9.38 0.90
CA TYR A 14 3.66 -8.40 1.57
C TYR A 14 4.06 -6.95 1.32
N LYS A 15 4.56 -6.67 0.12
CA LYS A 15 4.91 -5.32 -0.31
C LYS A 15 3.86 -4.76 -1.25
N LEU A 16 3.63 -3.45 -1.16
CA LEU A 16 2.78 -2.73 -2.09
C LEU A 16 3.65 -1.85 -2.97
N HIS A 17 3.52 -2.02 -4.28
CA HIS A 17 4.01 -1.04 -5.24
C HIS A 17 2.91 0.00 -5.49
N ILE A 18 3.21 1.27 -5.23
CA ILE A 18 2.25 2.36 -5.18
C ILE A 18 2.67 3.42 -6.19
N GLN A 19 1.73 3.84 -7.04
CA GLN A 19 1.85 5.06 -7.83
C GLN A 19 1.03 6.16 -7.18
N PHE A 20 1.65 7.31 -6.95
CA PHE A 20 1.01 8.48 -6.36
C PHE A 20 0.48 9.44 -7.43
N THR A 21 -0.45 10.32 -7.05
CA THR A 21 -1.07 11.29 -7.95
C THR A 21 -0.10 12.33 -8.51
N ASN A 22 1.04 12.57 -7.86
CA ASN A 22 2.08 13.46 -8.34
C ASN A 22 3.08 12.79 -9.32
N GLY A 23 2.86 11.52 -9.66
CA GLY A 23 3.72 10.75 -10.56
C GLY A 23 4.83 9.96 -9.87
N GLU A 24 5.09 10.19 -8.58
CA GLU A 24 6.03 9.38 -7.82
C GLU A 24 5.56 7.92 -7.71
N GLN A 25 6.53 7.03 -7.57
CA GLN A 25 6.30 5.63 -7.24
C GLN A 25 7.02 5.27 -5.95
N GLY A 26 6.44 4.38 -5.17
CA GLY A 26 7.01 3.92 -3.92
C GLY A 26 6.68 2.47 -3.62
N VAL A 27 7.49 1.88 -2.74
CA VAL A 27 7.25 0.55 -2.20
C VAL A 27 7.01 0.66 -0.70
N TYR A 28 5.87 0.16 -0.25
CA TYR A 28 5.50 0.09 1.16
C TYR A 28 5.55 -1.37 1.64
N ASP A 29 6.22 -1.61 2.77
CA ASP A 29 6.35 -2.94 3.37
C ASP A 29 5.28 -3.16 4.44
N CYS A 30 4.31 -4.05 4.19
CA CYS A 30 3.23 -4.36 5.11
C CYS A 30 3.60 -5.44 6.16
N THR A 31 4.83 -5.96 6.17
CA THR A 31 5.23 -7.07 7.06
C THR A 31 4.99 -6.74 8.54
N HIS A 32 5.23 -5.49 8.94
CA HIS A 32 4.99 -5.02 10.30
C HIS A 32 3.49 -4.96 10.69
N LEU A 33 2.59 -4.87 9.70
CA LEU A 33 1.14 -4.85 9.90
C LEU A 33 0.56 -6.25 10.09
N LEU A 34 1.23 -7.31 9.61
CA LEU A 34 0.71 -8.68 9.64
C LEU A 34 0.40 -9.19 11.05
N GLY A 35 0.98 -8.61 12.10
CA GLY A 35 0.71 -8.92 13.50
C GLY A 35 -0.28 -7.98 14.19
N PHE A 36 -0.78 -6.97 13.50
CA PHE A 36 -1.44 -5.84 14.12
C PHE A 36 -2.95 -5.87 13.91
N GLY A 37 -3.69 -6.28 14.94
CA GLY A 37 -5.15 -6.14 15.02
C GLY A 37 -5.89 -6.57 13.75
N VAL A 38 -6.59 -5.61 13.14
CA VAL A 38 -7.43 -5.78 11.94
C VAL A 38 -6.65 -6.22 10.70
N PHE A 39 -5.33 -6.06 10.67
CA PHE A 39 -4.48 -6.45 9.54
C PHE A 39 -3.99 -7.91 9.61
N SER A 40 -4.40 -8.67 10.62
CA SER A 40 -4.04 -10.09 10.73
C SER A 40 -4.48 -10.93 9.52
N GLU A 41 -5.55 -10.52 8.83
CA GLU A 41 -6.02 -11.14 7.58
C GLU A 41 -5.04 -10.97 6.42
N LEU A 42 -4.18 -9.95 6.44
CA LEU A 42 -3.16 -9.74 5.42
C LEU A 42 -2.11 -10.86 5.39
N ARG A 43 -2.07 -11.73 6.40
CA ARG A 43 -1.24 -12.95 6.40
C ARG A 43 -1.67 -13.96 5.34
N ASP A 44 -2.93 -13.93 4.92
CA ASP A 44 -3.37 -14.68 3.77
C ASP A 44 -2.92 -13.94 2.50
N ARG A 45 -2.06 -14.60 1.71
CA ARG A 45 -1.53 -14.02 0.47
C ARG A 45 -2.62 -13.74 -0.56
N HIS A 46 -3.64 -14.59 -0.66
CA HIS A 46 -4.77 -14.37 -1.56
C HIS A 46 -5.61 -13.18 -1.11
N TYR A 47 -5.75 -12.98 0.21
CA TYR A 47 -6.41 -11.79 0.74
C TYR A 47 -5.57 -10.53 0.49
N PHE A 48 -4.26 -10.58 0.78
CA PHE A 48 -3.35 -9.46 0.55
C PHE A 48 -3.36 -8.98 -0.90
N GLN A 49 -3.42 -9.91 -1.86
CA GLN A 49 -3.50 -9.61 -3.29
C GLN A 49 -4.75 -8.83 -3.72
N GLN A 50 -5.78 -8.78 -2.89
CA GLN A 50 -7.00 -8.01 -3.14
C GLN A 50 -6.87 -6.52 -2.77
N ALA A 51 -5.66 -6.06 -2.45
CA ALA A 51 -5.34 -4.65 -2.27
C ALA A 51 -5.78 -3.83 -3.49
N ARG A 52 -6.59 -2.80 -3.25
CA ARG A 52 -7.12 -1.92 -4.28
C ARG A 52 -7.05 -0.46 -3.85
N VAL A 53 -7.13 0.45 -4.81
CA VAL A 53 -7.27 1.87 -4.51
C VAL A 53 -8.72 2.17 -4.16
N ALA A 54 -8.95 2.84 -3.04
CA ALA A 54 -10.24 3.38 -2.62
C ALA A 54 -10.03 4.79 -2.04
N ASP A 55 -10.77 5.77 -2.54
CA ASP A 55 -10.75 7.18 -2.06
C ASP A 55 -9.35 7.79 -1.88
N GLY A 56 -8.41 7.42 -2.76
CA GLY A 56 -7.04 7.93 -2.73
C GLY A 56 -6.13 7.24 -1.72
N THR A 57 -6.53 6.08 -1.21
CA THR A 57 -5.70 5.21 -0.36
C THR A 57 -5.74 3.74 -0.81
N VAL A 58 -4.98 2.86 -0.15
CA VAL A 58 -5.02 1.40 -0.35
C VAL A 58 -5.95 0.76 0.69
N ALA A 59 -6.88 -0.07 0.21
CA ALA A 59 -7.84 -0.78 1.02
C ALA A 59 -8.02 -2.24 0.59
N TRP A 60 -8.60 -3.05 1.48
CA TRP A 60 -8.94 -4.46 1.31
C TRP A 60 -10.45 -4.71 1.38
N PRO A 61 -10.95 -5.91 1.01
CA PRO A 61 -12.38 -6.24 1.01
C PRO A 61 -13.12 -5.97 2.33
N HIS A 62 -12.52 -6.27 3.48
CA HIS A 62 -13.15 -6.12 4.80
C HIS A 62 -12.85 -4.76 5.44
N GLU A 63 -12.88 -3.70 4.64
CA GLU A 63 -12.78 -2.30 5.09
C GLU A 63 -11.48 -1.93 5.80
N GLN A 64 -10.43 -2.78 5.75
CA GLN A 64 -9.11 -2.34 6.17
C GLN A 64 -8.53 -1.39 5.14
N ASP A 65 -8.03 -0.26 5.60
CA ASP A 65 -7.26 0.70 4.80
C ASP A 65 -6.01 1.13 5.55
N ILE A 66 -5.01 1.59 4.80
CA ILE A 66 -3.84 2.25 5.39
C ILE A 66 -4.00 3.74 5.13
N CYS A 67 -3.63 4.60 6.08
CA CYS A 67 -3.69 6.04 5.87
C CYS A 67 -2.85 6.44 4.64
N PRO A 68 -3.36 7.25 3.70
CA PRO A 68 -2.62 7.66 2.50
C PRO A 68 -1.34 8.44 2.82
N ASP A 69 -1.33 9.19 3.93
CA ASP A 69 -0.14 9.90 4.39
C ASP A 69 0.94 8.93 4.91
N THR A 70 0.55 7.86 5.61
CA THR A 70 1.46 6.76 5.99
C THR A 70 2.04 6.09 4.76
N LEU A 71 1.19 5.75 3.78
CA LEU A 71 1.65 5.15 2.53
C LEU A 71 2.66 6.07 1.82
N TYR A 72 2.43 7.37 1.80
CA TYR A 72 3.34 8.31 1.14
C TYR A 72 4.66 8.50 1.89
N LEU A 73 4.62 8.69 3.21
CA LEU A 73 5.80 9.03 4.01
C LEU A 73 6.71 7.83 4.27
N ASP A 74 6.13 6.66 4.49
CA ASP A 74 6.88 5.46 4.89
C ASP A 74 7.25 4.58 3.67
N SER A 75 6.72 4.90 2.48
CA SER A 75 7.17 4.23 1.25
C SER A 75 8.59 4.62 0.89
N ILE A 76 9.39 3.61 0.54
CA ILE A 76 10.67 3.83 -0.13
C ILE A 76 10.38 4.34 -1.53
N LYS A 77 10.79 5.57 -1.83
CA LYS A 77 10.58 6.19 -3.15
C LYS A 77 11.48 5.52 -4.18
N LEU A 78 10.88 5.07 -5.27
CA LEU A 78 11.64 4.57 -6.41
C LEU A 78 12.16 5.78 -7.18
N GLN A 79 13.48 5.92 -7.23
CA GLN A 79 14.08 6.88 -8.15
C GLN A 79 13.86 6.36 -9.58
N ALA A 80 13.34 7.22 -10.45
CA ALA A 80 13.42 6.96 -11.88
C ALA A 80 14.91 6.96 -12.23
N THR A 81 15.49 5.79 -12.48
CA THR A 81 16.80 5.69 -13.11
C THR A 81 16.66 6.35 -14.49
N ALA A 82 17.34 7.47 -14.67
CA ALA A 82 17.47 8.19 -15.92
C ALA A 82 18.21 7.36 -16.98
#